data_AF-A0A926Y3V3-F1
#
_entry.id   AF-A0A926Y3V3-F1
#
_cell.length_a   1.000
_cell.length_b   1.000
_cell.length_c   1.000
_cell.angle_alpha   90.00
_cell.angle_beta   90.00
_cell.angle_gamma   90.00
#
_symmetry.space_group_name_H-M   'P 1'
#
loop_
_entity.id
_entity.type
_entity.pdbx_description
1 polymer ?
#
loop_
_entity_poly.entity_id
_entity_poly.type
_entity_poly.pdbx_seq_one_letter_code
_entity_poly.pdbx_strand_id
1 'polypeptide(L)'
;MSNIILPINTIEGSLQVVNTIDFAEGLGIQHASIIKTIREYLPAIEKDFGRVRFQIGPFETAGGVQQVNYALLTEDQSLFVGSLSRNSERVVEFKSVLVRSFAEARRRLSNSTPTPSYQIDDPIQRAEAWIREQKEKQALVFENAELKPKADYATKVLDSSNTLITTNIAQELGMSAIALNRLLQEKGVQYKRGGMWNLTAKYNGKGYAKLATFHHPGRDGSSRTEHSLVWTEAGRELIHSLLNPAMTPAAQSVQLATA
;
A
#
# COMPACT_ATOMS: atom_id res chain seq x y z
N MET A 1 -39.89 -10.68 0.86
CA MET A 1 -38.69 -11.20 1.53
C MET A 1 -37.58 -10.18 1.33
N SER A 2 -37.15 -9.53 2.41
CA SER A 2 -36.09 -8.52 2.39
C SER A 2 -34.82 -9.10 1.77
N ASN A 3 -34.19 -8.39 0.84
CA ASN A 3 -32.97 -8.81 0.17
C ASN A 3 -31.75 -8.63 1.11
N ILE A 4 -31.77 -9.31 2.26
CA ILE A 4 -30.71 -9.22 3.25
C ILE A 4 -29.54 -10.06 2.73
N ILE A 5 -28.39 -9.41 2.55
CA ILE A 5 -27.13 -10.03 2.14
C ILE A 5 -26.18 -9.78 3.31
N LEU A 6 -25.55 -10.83 3.83
CA LEU A 6 -24.50 -10.70 4.83
C LEU A 6 -23.27 -10.01 4.21
N PRO A 7 -22.59 -9.13 4.97
CA PRO A 7 -21.38 -8.47 4.50
C PRO A 7 -20.24 -9.49 4.38
N ILE A 8 -19.91 -9.85 3.13
CA ILE A 8 -18.75 -10.68 2.82
C ILE A 8 -17.59 -9.77 2.44
N ASN A 9 -16.54 -9.80 3.27
CA ASN A 9 -15.33 -9.02 3.07
C ASN A 9 -14.31 -9.82 2.26
N THR A 10 -13.52 -9.15 1.44
CA THR A 10 -12.39 -9.76 0.72
C THR A 10 -11.09 -9.37 1.42
N ILE A 11 -10.36 -10.35 1.92
CA ILE A 11 -9.03 -10.17 2.54
C ILE A 11 -7.96 -10.80 1.63
N GLU A 12 -6.74 -10.26 1.67
CA GLU A 12 -5.60 -10.77 0.88
C GLU A 12 -5.89 -10.93 -0.62
N GLY A 13 -6.67 -10.01 -1.19
CA GLY A 13 -6.94 -9.92 -2.62
C GLY A 13 -8.00 -10.87 -3.18
N SER A 14 -8.28 -12.01 -2.52
CA SER A 14 -9.27 -12.98 -3.03
C SER A 14 -10.01 -13.80 -1.97
N LEU A 15 -9.59 -13.78 -0.71
CA LEU A 15 -10.19 -14.64 0.31
C LEU A 15 -11.46 -14.00 0.87
N GLN A 16 -12.60 -14.68 0.68
CA GLN A 16 -13.90 -14.19 1.11
C GLN A 16 -14.21 -14.65 2.52
N VAL A 17 -14.55 -13.70 3.38
CA VAL A 17 -14.78 -13.95 4.80
C VAL A 17 -15.99 -13.20 5.34
N VAL A 18 -16.69 -13.80 6.29
CA VAL A 18 -17.76 -13.20 7.08
C VAL A 18 -17.29 -12.97 8.51
N ASN A 19 -17.70 -11.86 9.12
CA ASN A 19 -17.42 -11.60 10.52
C ASN A 19 -18.39 -12.39 11.42
N THR A 20 -17.87 -13.00 12.48
CA THR A 20 -18.69 -13.64 13.53
C THR A 20 -19.76 -12.75 14.17
N ILE A 21 -19.59 -11.42 14.16
CA ILE A 21 -20.60 -10.47 14.68
C ILE A 21 -21.86 -10.54 13.80
N ASP A 22 -21.72 -10.31 12.49
CA ASP A 22 -22.81 -10.39 11.52
C ASP A 22 -23.41 -11.80 11.46
N PHE A 23 -22.54 -12.82 11.62
CA PHE A 23 -22.96 -14.22 11.70
C PHE A 23 -23.86 -14.49 12.91
N ALA A 24 -23.49 -13.97 14.09
CA ALA A 24 -24.27 -14.13 15.32
C ALA A 24 -25.60 -13.38 15.25
N GLU A 25 -25.61 -12.16 14.69
CA GLU A 25 -26.83 -11.38 14.47
C GLU A 25 -27.81 -12.13 13.55
N GLY A 26 -27.30 -12.68 12.43
CA GLY A 26 -28.11 -13.47 11.51
C GLY A 26 -28.73 -14.71 12.15
N LEU A 27 -27.96 -15.43 12.98
CA LEU A 27 -28.48 -16.55 13.77
C LEU A 27 -29.41 -16.14 14.92
N GLY A 28 -29.39 -14.86 15.33
CA GLY A 28 -30.16 -14.35 16.47
C GLY A 28 -29.65 -14.86 17.81
N ILE A 29 -28.33 -15.06 17.92
CA ILE A 29 -27.66 -15.53 19.15
C ILE A 29 -26.65 -14.51 19.64
N GLN A 30 -26.24 -14.65 20.90
CA GLN A 30 -25.17 -13.83 21.46
C GLN A 30 -23.83 -14.12 20.77
N HIS A 31 -23.07 -13.07 20.44
CA HIS A 31 -21.75 -13.21 19.82
C HIS A 31 -20.78 -14.02 20.69
N ALA A 32 -20.85 -13.90 22.01
CA ALA A 32 -20.05 -14.71 22.93
C ALA A 32 -20.31 -16.22 22.75
N SER A 33 -21.54 -16.62 22.43
CA SER A 33 -21.90 -18.02 22.19
C SER A 33 -21.23 -18.55 20.92
N ILE A 34 -21.21 -17.77 19.84
CA ILE A 34 -20.57 -18.23 18.59
C ILE A 34 -19.05 -18.36 18.76
N ILE A 35 -18.42 -17.41 19.45
CA ILE A 35 -16.98 -17.46 19.75
C ILE A 35 -16.64 -18.68 20.60
N LYS A 36 -17.48 -19.02 21.58
CA LYS A 36 -17.31 -20.24 22.38
C LYS A 36 -17.36 -21.49 21.50
N THR A 37 -18.38 -21.62 20.64
CA THR A 37 -18.50 -22.75 19.71
C THR A 37 -17.29 -22.86 18.79
N ILE A 38 -16.83 -21.74 18.22
CA ILE A 38 -15.65 -21.74 17.34
C ILE A 38 -14.40 -22.22 18.08
N ARG A 39 -14.19 -21.79 19.33
CA ARG A 39 -13.04 -22.23 20.13
C ARG A 39 -13.11 -23.70 20.51
N GLU A 40 -14.31 -24.20 20.81
CA GLU A 40 -14.54 -25.62 21.12
C GLU A 40 -14.22 -26.54 19.93
N TYR A 41 -14.66 -26.15 18.73
CA TYR A 41 -14.45 -26.92 17.50
C TYR A 41 -13.21 -26.47 16.70
N LEU A 42 -12.38 -25.60 17.25
CA LEU A 42 -11.21 -25.03 16.58
C LEU A 42 -10.27 -26.11 16.02
N PRO A 43 -9.93 -27.20 16.75
CA PRO A 43 -9.07 -28.24 16.21
C PRO A 43 -9.64 -28.94 14.98
N ALA A 44 -10.96 -29.12 14.91
CA ALA A 44 -11.63 -29.71 13.76
C ALA A 44 -11.67 -28.74 12.58
N ILE A 45 -11.97 -27.47 12.84
CA ILE A 45 -12.03 -26.42 11.82
C ILE A 45 -10.65 -26.24 11.16
N GLU A 46 -9.59 -26.10 11.98
CA GLU A 46 -8.25 -25.83 11.46
C GLU A 46 -7.64 -27.01 10.72
N LYS A 47 -8.06 -28.24 11.06
CA LYS A 47 -7.63 -29.45 10.38
C LYS A 47 -8.19 -29.55 8.95
N ASP A 48 -9.48 -29.27 8.75
CA ASP A 48 -10.16 -29.54 7.48
C ASP A 48 -10.40 -28.28 6.64
N PHE A 49 -10.52 -27.11 7.25
CA PHE A 49 -10.91 -25.85 6.59
C PHE A 49 -9.91 -24.71 6.79
N GLY A 50 -8.73 -25.02 7.35
CA GLY A 50 -7.64 -24.07 7.54
C GLY A 50 -7.80 -23.14 8.75
N ARG A 51 -6.75 -22.34 9.01
CA ARG A 51 -6.61 -21.53 10.23
C ARG A 51 -7.70 -20.46 10.34
N VAL A 52 -8.29 -20.33 11.53
CA VAL A 52 -9.27 -19.28 11.83
C VAL A 52 -8.56 -18.00 12.24
N ARG A 53 -8.97 -16.86 11.67
CA ARG A 53 -8.37 -15.55 11.95
C ARG A 53 -9.19 -14.79 12.98
N PHE A 54 -8.60 -14.53 14.14
CA PHE A 54 -9.19 -13.70 15.19
C PHE A 54 -8.64 -12.28 15.13
N GLN A 55 -9.51 -11.29 15.34
CA GLN A 55 -9.19 -9.86 15.37
C GLN A 55 -9.87 -9.20 16.56
N ILE A 56 -9.28 -8.10 17.03
CA ILE A 56 -9.87 -7.25 18.06
C ILE A 56 -10.25 -5.94 17.39
N GLY A 57 -11.50 -5.51 17.57
CA GLY A 57 -11.95 -4.23 17.03
C GLY A 57 -13.02 -3.56 17.89
N PRO A 58 -13.25 -2.27 17.68
CA PRO A 58 -14.26 -1.50 18.39
C PRO A 58 -15.66 -1.98 18.01
N PHE A 59 -16.52 -2.13 19.01
CA PHE A 59 -17.92 -2.52 18.86
C PHE A 59 -18.79 -1.62 19.75
N GLU A 60 -19.88 -1.10 19.19
CA GLU A 60 -20.80 -0.23 19.91
C GLU A 60 -21.74 -1.05 20.80
N THR A 61 -21.75 -0.72 22.09
CA THR A 61 -22.70 -1.27 23.06
C THR A 61 -23.50 -0.14 23.69
N ALA A 62 -24.59 -0.46 24.38
CA ALA A 62 -25.38 0.55 25.12
C ALA A 62 -24.54 1.34 26.15
N GLY A 63 -23.39 0.80 26.58
CA GLY A 63 -22.44 1.45 27.48
C GLY A 63 -21.25 2.14 26.80
N GLY A 64 -21.26 2.29 25.48
CA GLY A 64 -20.17 2.89 24.70
C GLY A 64 -19.38 1.87 23.86
N VAL A 65 -18.24 2.32 23.32
CA VAL A 65 -17.39 1.52 22.43
C VAL A 65 -16.49 0.59 23.23
N GLN A 66 -16.66 -0.72 23.06
CA GLN A 66 -15.81 -1.75 23.68
C GLN A 66 -14.97 -2.47 22.62
N GLN A 67 -13.76 -2.90 22.98
CA GLN A 67 -12.93 -3.76 22.13
C GLN A 67 -13.39 -5.22 22.24
N VAL A 68 -13.89 -5.78 21.16
CA VAL A 68 -14.43 -7.15 21.10
C VAL A 68 -13.57 -8.02 20.20
N ASN A 69 -13.29 -9.24 20.65
CA ASN A 69 -12.60 -10.25 19.85
C ASN A 69 -13.61 -10.97 18.94
N TYR A 70 -13.42 -10.87 17.63
CA TYR A 70 -14.25 -11.53 16.62
C TYR A 70 -13.38 -12.34 15.66
N ALA A 71 -13.98 -13.35 15.02
CA ALA A 71 -13.30 -14.13 13.98
C ALA A 71 -13.79 -13.77 12.58
N LEU A 72 -12.92 -13.96 11.60
CA LEU A 72 -13.22 -13.94 10.18
C LEU A 72 -13.28 -15.37 9.68
N LEU A 73 -14.46 -15.79 9.23
CA LEU A 73 -14.72 -17.16 8.77
C LEU A 73 -14.81 -17.20 7.25
N THR A 74 -14.14 -18.16 6.63
CA THR A 74 -14.31 -18.46 5.19
C THR A 74 -15.67 -19.11 4.90
N GLU A 75 -16.03 -19.27 3.62
CA GLU A 75 -17.28 -19.95 3.21
C GLU A 75 -17.41 -21.31 3.91
N ASP A 76 -16.41 -22.19 3.78
CA ASP A 76 -16.45 -23.55 4.35
C ASP A 76 -16.48 -23.55 5.89
N GLN A 77 -15.68 -22.69 6.53
CA GLN A 77 -15.67 -22.56 7.99
C GLN A 77 -17.05 -22.10 8.51
N SER A 78 -17.66 -21.13 7.83
CA SER A 78 -18.97 -20.57 8.21
C SER A 78 -20.10 -21.59 8.00
N LEU A 79 -20.03 -22.41 6.96
CA LEU A 79 -20.97 -23.50 6.71
C LEU A 79 -20.86 -24.60 7.78
N PHE A 80 -19.63 -24.99 8.13
CA PHE A 80 -19.39 -25.96 9.20
C PHE A 80 -19.92 -25.45 10.53
N VAL A 81 -19.56 -24.23 10.94
CA VAL A 81 -20.05 -23.62 12.19
C VAL A 81 -21.59 -23.48 12.17
N GLY A 82 -22.18 -23.11 11.03
CA GLY A 82 -23.63 -23.06 10.86
C GLY A 82 -24.31 -24.42 10.95
N SER A 83 -23.62 -25.51 10.59
CA SER A 83 -24.13 -26.89 10.72
C SER A 83 -24.30 -27.33 12.17
N LEU A 84 -23.49 -26.78 13.09
CA LEU A 84 -23.54 -27.06 14.53
C LEU A 84 -24.70 -26.35 15.24
N SER A 85 -25.37 -25.40 14.57
CA SER A 85 -26.50 -24.67 15.14
C SER A 85 -27.77 -25.53 15.14
N ARG A 86 -28.52 -25.49 16.26
CA ARG A 86 -29.81 -26.18 16.39
C ARG A 86 -30.74 -25.77 15.26
N ASN A 87 -31.36 -26.76 14.60
CA ASN A 87 -32.27 -26.48 13.49
C ASN A 87 -33.50 -25.69 13.97
N SER A 88 -33.75 -24.54 13.32
CA SER A 88 -34.90 -23.67 13.53
C SER A 88 -35.19 -22.93 12.21
N GLU A 89 -36.40 -22.38 12.05
CA GLU A 89 -36.76 -21.60 10.85
C GLU A 89 -35.76 -20.46 10.60
N ARG A 90 -35.39 -19.72 11.65
CA ARG A 90 -34.37 -18.66 11.58
C ARG A 90 -33.01 -19.18 11.09
N VAL A 91 -32.58 -20.34 11.56
CA VAL A 91 -31.29 -20.93 11.16
C VAL A 91 -31.32 -21.37 9.69
N VAL A 92 -32.46 -21.89 9.22
CA VAL A 92 -32.64 -22.26 7.80
C VAL A 92 -32.60 -21.02 6.91
N GLU A 93 -33.31 -19.95 7.28
CA GLU A 93 -33.29 -18.67 6.57
C GLU A 93 -31.87 -18.09 6.53
N PHE A 94 -31.19 -18.07 7.68
CA PHE A 94 -29.82 -17.59 7.77
C PHE A 94 -28.86 -18.38 6.86
N LYS A 95 -28.95 -19.72 6.84
CA LYS A 95 -28.13 -20.57 5.96
C LYS A 95 -28.36 -20.25 4.49
N SER A 96 -29.62 -20.01 4.10
CA SER A 96 -29.96 -19.58 2.74
C SER A 96 -29.30 -18.25 2.39
N VAL A 97 -29.38 -17.27 3.29
CA VAL A 97 -28.73 -15.96 3.13
C VAL A 97 -27.21 -16.10 3.04
N LEU A 98 -26.60 -16.88 3.92
CA LEU A 98 -25.15 -17.13 3.97
C LEU A 98 -24.64 -17.69 2.64
N VAL A 99 -25.27 -18.76 2.15
CA VAL A 99 -24.91 -19.39 0.87
C VAL A 99 -25.08 -18.39 -0.29
N ARG A 100 -26.18 -17.64 -0.31
CA ARG A 100 -26.40 -16.62 -1.35
C ARG A 100 -25.34 -15.52 -1.30
N SER A 101 -25.01 -15.02 -0.11
CA SER A 101 -24.02 -13.97 0.09
C SER A 101 -22.64 -14.37 -0.39
N PHE A 102 -22.18 -15.59 -0.08
CA PHE A 102 -20.91 -16.10 -0.61
C PHE A 102 -20.97 -16.38 -2.11
N ALA A 103 -22.09 -16.88 -2.64
CA ALA A 103 -22.25 -17.07 -4.09
C ALA A 103 -22.19 -15.73 -4.85
N GLU A 104 -22.84 -14.69 -4.35
CA GLU A 104 -22.74 -13.35 -4.91
C GLU A 104 -21.33 -12.76 -4.79
N ALA A 105 -20.69 -12.94 -3.64
CA ALA A 105 -19.32 -12.52 -3.44
C ALA A 105 -18.40 -13.22 -4.46
N ARG A 106 -18.52 -14.53 -4.67
CA ARG A 106 -17.76 -15.29 -5.68
C ARG A 106 -18.01 -14.76 -7.08
N ARG A 107 -19.26 -14.44 -7.43
CA ARG A 107 -19.60 -13.82 -8.73
C ARG A 107 -18.94 -12.46 -8.92
N ARG A 108 -18.83 -11.65 -7.86
CA ARG A 108 -18.12 -10.35 -7.92
C ARG A 108 -16.64 -10.56 -8.23
N LEU A 109 -16.00 -11.53 -7.58
CA LEU A 109 -14.59 -11.89 -7.86
C LEU A 109 -14.41 -12.49 -9.25
N SER A 110 -15.29 -13.42 -9.67
CA SER A 110 -15.19 -14.04 -11.00
C SER A 110 -15.42 -13.01 -12.10
N ASN A 111 -16.36 -12.08 -11.94
CA ASN A 111 -16.55 -10.99 -12.89
C ASN A 111 -15.35 -10.03 -12.93
N SER A 112 -14.47 -10.04 -11.92
CA SER A 112 -13.23 -9.26 -11.92
C SER A 112 -12.08 -9.95 -12.63
N THR A 113 -12.15 -11.26 -12.89
CA THR A 113 -11.19 -12.00 -13.73
C THR A 113 -11.92 -12.43 -15.00
N PRO A 114 -11.81 -11.67 -16.11
CA PRO A 114 -12.45 -12.06 -17.36
C PRO A 114 -12.05 -13.50 -17.71
N THR A 115 -13.03 -14.34 -18.01
CA THR A 115 -12.76 -15.67 -18.59
C THR A 115 -11.83 -15.46 -19.77
N PRO A 116 -10.62 -16.05 -19.77
CA PRO A 116 -9.68 -15.87 -20.86
C PRO A 116 -10.33 -16.26 -22.18
N SER A 117 -10.13 -15.46 -23.22
CA SER A 117 -10.79 -15.63 -24.52
C SER A 117 -10.74 -17.06 -25.06
N TYR A 118 -9.65 -17.79 -24.84
CA TYR A 118 -9.46 -19.18 -25.27
C TYR A 118 -10.38 -20.23 -24.61
N GLN A 119 -11.07 -19.89 -23.51
CA GLN A 119 -12.00 -20.80 -22.80
C GLN A 119 -13.46 -20.62 -23.21
N ILE A 120 -13.77 -19.67 -24.11
CA ILE A 120 -15.13 -19.42 -24.58
C ILE A 120 -15.41 -20.33 -25.79
N ASP A 121 -16.41 -21.21 -25.71
CA ASP A 121 -16.73 -22.16 -26.79
C ASP A 121 -17.38 -21.50 -28.01
N ASP A 122 -18.22 -20.49 -27.80
CA ASP A 122 -18.87 -19.73 -28.87
C ASP A 122 -17.82 -18.91 -29.65
N PRO A 123 -17.66 -19.13 -30.97
CA PRO A 123 -16.63 -18.46 -31.77
C PRO A 123 -16.81 -16.94 -31.87
N ILE A 124 -18.05 -16.44 -31.84
CA ILE A 124 -18.34 -15.00 -31.92
C ILE A 124 -17.96 -14.34 -30.60
N GLN A 125 -18.42 -14.90 -29.47
CA GLN A 125 -18.09 -14.39 -28.14
C GLN A 125 -16.59 -14.48 -27.84
N ARG A 126 -15.92 -15.54 -28.31
CA ARG A 126 -14.46 -15.69 -28.24
C ARG A 126 -13.75 -14.55 -28.95
N ALA A 127 -14.18 -14.22 -30.18
CA ALA A 127 -13.58 -13.15 -30.96
C ALA A 127 -13.79 -11.77 -30.29
N GLU A 128 -14.99 -11.50 -29.76
CA GLU A 128 -15.29 -10.27 -29.03
C GLU A 128 -14.43 -10.11 -27.77
N ALA A 129 -14.31 -11.18 -26.98
CA ALA A 129 -13.45 -11.19 -25.79
C ALA A 129 -11.98 -10.97 -26.14
N TRP A 130 -11.49 -11.61 -27.21
CA TRP A 130 -10.12 -11.42 -27.69
C TRP A 130 -9.86 -9.99 -28.15
N ILE A 131 -10.79 -9.36 -28.88
CA ILE A 131 -10.68 -7.96 -29.31
C ILE A 131 -10.58 -7.03 -28.10
N ARG A 132 -11.38 -7.27 -27.05
CA ARG A 132 -11.32 -6.49 -25.81
C ARG A 132 -9.96 -6.64 -25.12
N GLU A 133 -9.47 -7.87 -24.95
CA GLU A 133 -8.15 -8.15 -24.37
C GLU A 133 -7.03 -7.45 -25.15
N GLN A 134 -7.08 -7.47 -26.49
CA GLN A 134 -6.08 -6.77 -27.32
C GLN A 134 -6.14 -5.25 -27.16
N LYS A 135 -7.34 -4.66 -27.09
CA LYS A 135 -7.51 -3.21 -26.89
C LYS A 135 -6.96 -2.76 -25.54
N GLU A 136 -7.26 -3.48 -24.47
CA GLU A 136 -6.74 -3.19 -23.13
C GLU A 136 -5.22 -3.31 -23.10
N LYS A 137 -4.67 -4.38 -23.68
CA LYS A 137 -3.22 -4.56 -23.81
C LYS A 137 -2.58 -3.42 -24.60
N GLN A 138 -3.20 -3.00 -25.69
CA GLN A 138 -2.69 -1.89 -26.51
C GLN A 138 -2.74 -0.55 -25.77
N ALA A 139 -3.81 -0.28 -25.03
CA ALA A 139 -3.92 0.91 -24.19
C ALA A 139 -2.83 0.93 -23.10
N LEU A 140 -2.61 -0.19 -22.41
CA LEU A 140 -1.53 -0.33 -21.41
C LEU A 140 -0.14 -0.18 -22.03
N VAL A 141 0.08 -0.71 -23.24
CA VAL A 141 1.36 -0.53 -23.96
C VAL A 141 1.56 0.93 -24.35
N PHE A 142 0.50 1.62 -24.80
CA PHE A 142 0.56 3.04 -25.14
C PHE A 142 0.87 3.90 -23.90
N GLU A 143 0.16 3.69 -22.80
CA GLU A 143 0.42 4.39 -21.53
C GLU A 143 1.84 4.12 -21.02
N ASN A 144 2.30 2.85 -21.07
CA ASN A 144 3.68 2.53 -20.72
C ASN A 144 4.69 3.18 -21.68
N ALA A 145 4.37 3.36 -22.96
CA ALA A 145 5.25 4.05 -23.90
C ALA A 145 5.41 5.54 -23.55
N GLU A 146 4.41 6.16 -22.92
CA GLU A 146 4.52 7.54 -22.42
C GLU A 146 5.20 7.64 -21.04
N LEU A 147 4.92 6.69 -20.14
CA LEU A 147 5.44 6.70 -18.77
C LEU A 147 6.88 6.21 -18.68
N LYS A 148 7.25 5.20 -19.46
CA LYS A 148 8.60 4.61 -19.47
C LYS A 148 9.70 5.63 -19.77
N PRO A 149 9.64 6.50 -20.80
CA PRO A 149 10.68 7.49 -21.02
C PRO A 149 10.75 8.55 -19.91
N LYS A 150 9.62 8.88 -19.26
CA LYS A 150 9.59 9.79 -18.10
C LYS A 150 10.26 9.15 -16.88
N ALA A 151 9.98 7.87 -16.63
CA ALA A 151 10.63 7.08 -15.58
C ALA A 151 12.13 6.91 -15.87
N ASP A 152 12.51 6.53 -17.09
CA ASP A 152 13.90 6.39 -17.52
C ASP A 152 14.66 7.73 -17.41
N TYR A 153 14.02 8.86 -17.74
CA TYR A 153 14.60 10.19 -17.53
C TYR A 153 14.79 10.50 -16.04
N ALA A 154 13.78 10.22 -15.20
CA ALA A 154 13.89 10.41 -13.76
C ALA A 154 15.03 9.57 -13.16
N THR A 155 15.16 8.30 -13.55
CA THR A 155 16.27 7.43 -13.14
C THR A 155 17.61 7.95 -13.65
N LYS A 156 17.72 8.35 -14.92
CA LYS A 156 18.97 8.90 -15.47
C LYS A 156 19.38 10.21 -14.81
N VAL A 157 18.43 11.08 -14.45
CA VAL A 157 18.72 12.31 -13.69
C VAL A 157 19.24 11.92 -12.31
N LEU A 158 18.54 11.04 -11.58
CA LEU A 158 18.94 10.55 -10.26
C LEU A 158 20.34 9.88 -10.25
N ASP A 159 20.65 9.13 -11.31
CA ASP A 159 21.94 8.43 -11.49
C ASP A 159 23.05 9.35 -12.02
N SER A 160 22.69 10.48 -12.65
CA SER A 160 23.69 11.39 -13.19
C SER A 160 24.54 11.93 -12.04
N SER A 161 25.86 11.89 -12.21
CA SER A 161 26.84 12.36 -11.23
C SER A 161 26.87 13.90 -11.13
N ASN A 162 25.79 14.58 -11.52
CA ASN A 162 25.68 16.01 -11.40
C ASN A 162 25.53 16.38 -9.95
N THR A 163 26.41 17.29 -9.56
CA THR A 163 26.60 17.70 -8.19
C THR A 163 26.03 19.10 -8.09
N LEU A 164 24.94 19.26 -7.36
CA LEU A 164 24.19 20.50 -7.29
C LEU A 164 24.68 21.38 -6.15
N ILE A 165 25.01 22.62 -6.49
CA ILE A 165 25.34 23.63 -5.49
C ILE A 165 24.04 24.08 -4.83
N THR A 166 24.08 24.32 -3.51
CA THR A 166 22.91 24.78 -2.72
C THR A 166 22.18 25.97 -3.34
N THR A 167 22.90 26.84 -4.07
CA THR A 167 22.32 27.98 -4.80
C THR A 167 21.30 27.57 -5.86
N ASN A 168 21.56 26.50 -6.62
CA ASN A 168 20.65 26.04 -7.67
C ASN A 168 19.35 25.52 -7.04
N ILE A 169 19.46 24.70 -5.99
CA ILE A 169 18.30 24.15 -5.26
C ILE A 169 17.50 25.27 -4.58
N ALA A 170 18.19 26.27 -4.02
CA ALA A 170 17.52 27.41 -3.40
C ALA A 170 16.73 28.25 -4.42
N GLN A 171 17.28 28.47 -5.62
CA GLN A 171 16.61 29.17 -6.70
C GLN A 171 15.33 28.44 -7.16
N GLU A 172 15.37 27.12 -7.30
CA GLU A 172 14.18 26.32 -7.61
C GLU A 172 13.07 26.47 -6.56
N LEU A 173 13.46 26.59 -5.30
CA LEU A 173 12.55 26.79 -4.18
C LEU A 173 12.13 28.26 -3.97
N GLY A 174 12.55 29.16 -4.86
CA GLY A 174 12.23 30.59 -4.79
C GLY A 174 12.86 31.30 -3.59
N MET A 175 13.97 30.82 -3.06
CA MET A 175 14.64 31.39 -1.88
C MET A 175 16.15 31.56 -2.07
N SER A 176 16.80 32.27 -1.15
CA SER A 176 18.26 32.42 -1.17
C SER A 176 18.96 31.18 -0.61
N ALA A 177 20.19 30.90 -1.08
CA ALA A 177 21.02 29.83 -0.54
C ALA A 177 21.27 29.98 0.98
N ILE A 178 21.30 31.23 1.47
CA ILE A 178 21.45 31.53 2.90
C ILE A 178 20.19 31.08 3.66
N ALA A 179 19.00 31.40 3.14
CA ALA A 179 17.73 30.99 3.74
C ALA A 179 17.57 29.47 3.75
N LEU A 180 17.88 28.81 2.63
CA LEU A 180 17.85 27.34 2.55
C LEU A 180 18.80 26.69 3.55
N ASN A 181 20.05 27.17 3.64
CA ASN A 181 21.03 26.61 4.56
C ASN A 181 20.61 26.76 6.03
N ARG A 182 19.97 27.88 6.39
CA ARG A 182 19.43 28.11 7.73
C ARG A 182 18.31 27.12 8.04
N LEU A 183 17.39 26.93 7.10
CA LEU A 183 16.24 26.02 7.27
C LEU A 183 16.67 24.56 7.40
N LEU A 184 17.67 24.13 6.62
CA LEU A 184 18.25 22.79 6.74
C LEU A 184 19.01 22.61 8.07
N GLN A 185 19.62 23.67 8.59
CA GLN A 185 20.25 23.65 9.91
C GLN A 185 19.21 23.53 11.03
N GLU A 186 18.13 24.32 10.98
CA GLU A 186 17.01 24.28 11.93
C GLU A 186 16.32 22.91 11.94
N LYS A 187 16.16 22.28 10.77
CA LYS A 187 15.64 20.90 10.64
C LYS A 187 16.65 19.81 11.02
N GLY A 188 17.86 20.17 11.44
CA GLY A 188 18.90 19.24 11.88
C GLY A 188 19.50 18.39 10.75
N VAL A 189 19.39 18.83 9.50
CA VAL A 189 19.93 18.12 8.32
C VAL A 189 21.44 18.35 8.18
N GLN A 190 21.87 19.59 8.43
CA GLN A 190 23.26 20.01 8.31
C GLN A 190 23.68 20.94 9.45
N TYR A 191 24.99 21.13 9.61
CA TYR A 191 25.57 22.07 10.56
C TYR A 191 26.81 22.74 9.95
N LYS A 192 27.17 23.92 10.44
CA LYS A 192 28.34 24.67 9.97
C LYS A 192 29.53 24.46 10.90
N ARG A 193 30.68 24.06 10.36
CA ARG A 193 31.94 23.89 11.10
C ARG A 193 33.11 24.35 10.24
N GLY A 194 33.99 25.19 10.79
CA GLY A 194 35.19 25.66 10.07
C GLY A 194 34.88 26.42 8.77
N GLY A 195 33.76 27.16 8.73
CA GLY A 195 33.32 27.86 7.52
C GLY A 195 32.50 27.03 6.53
N MET A 196 32.49 25.70 6.67
CA MET A 196 31.87 24.76 5.72
C MET A 196 30.61 24.10 6.29
N TRP A 197 29.63 23.83 5.42
CA TRP A 197 28.46 23.03 5.76
C TRP A 197 28.79 21.54 5.76
N ASN A 198 28.27 20.79 6.73
CA ASN A 198 28.47 19.35 6.88
C ASN A 198 27.13 18.70 7.22
N LEU A 199 26.88 17.49 6.73
CA LEU A 199 25.67 16.73 7.10
C LEU A 199 25.76 16.21 8.54
N THR A 200 24.63 16.24 9.25
CA THR A 200 24.53 15.59 10.57
C THR A 200 24.63 14.06 10.44
N ALA A 201 24.95 13.36 11.53
CA ALA A 201 25.11 11.91 11.53
C ALA A 201 23.88 11.15 11.00
N LYS A 202 22.68 11.73 11.13
CA LYS A 202 21.42 11.16 10.61
C LYS A 202 21.40 11.06 9.08
N TYR A 203 22.08 11.96 8.37
CA TYR A 203 22.04 12.08 6.91
C TYR A 203 23.39 11.78 6.25
N ASN A 204 24.49 11.85 7.01
CA ASN A 204 25.83 11.56 6.50
C ASN A 204 25.96 10.09 6.06
N GLY A 205 26.70 9.84 4.98
CA GLY A 205 26.94 8.49 4.44
C GLY A 205 25.76 7.87 3.66
N LYS A 206 24.61 8.54 3.57
CA LYS A 206 23.42 8.06 2.84
C LYS A 206 23.36 8.49 1.36
N GLY A 207 24.44 9.05 0.84
CA GLY A 207 24.53 9.48 -0.56
C GLY A 207 23.82 10.80 -0.90
N TYR A 208 23.30 11.56 0.08
CA TYR A 208 22.60 12.83 -0.16
C TYR A 208 23.50 14.00 -0.55
N ALA A 209 24.77 13.97 -0.13
CA ALA A 209 25.72 15.02 -0.46
C ALA A 209 27.12 14.44 -0.66
N LYS A 210 27.94 15.17 -1.42
CA LYS A 210 29.35 14.89 -1.66
C LYS A 210 30.16 16.13 -1.25
N LEU A 211 31.45 15.93 -1.03
CA LEU A 211 32.40 17.04 -0.88
C LEU A 211 32.98 17.33 -2.26
N ALA A 212 32.76 18.54 -2.77
CA ALA A 212 33.40 19.01 -3.99
C ALA A 212 34.50 20.01 -3.70
N THR A 213 35.51 19.99 -4.55
CA THR A 213 36.68 20.85 -4.49
C THR A 213 36.58 21.87 -5.62
N PHE A 214 36.51 23.15 -5.27
CA PHE A 214 36.39 24.27 -6.20
C PHE A 214 37.73 24.99 -6.32
N HIS A 215 38.15 25.22 -7.56
CA HIS A 215 39.37 25.95 -7.88
C HIS A 215 39.05 27.41 -8.18
N HIS A 216 39.70 28.31 -7.45
CA HIS A 216 39.58 29.75 -7.63
C HIS A 216 40.93 30.30 -8.10
N PRO A 217 41.03 30.81 -9.33
CA PRO A 217 42.26 31.44 -9.81
C PRO A 217 42.46 32.78 -9.07
N GLY A 218 43.64 32.94 -8.49
CA GLY A 218 44.11 34.15 -7.86
C GLY A 218 44.58 35.18 -8.89
N ARG A 219 44.52 36.47 -8.54
CA ARG A 219 44.96 37.58 -9.39
C ARG A 219 46.48 37.59 -9.67
N ASP A 220 47.25 36.83 -8.90
CA ASP A 220 48.71 36.69 -8.95
C ASP A 220 49.17 35.38 -9.64
N GLY A 221 48.24 34.60 -10.19
CA GLY A 221 48.52 33.28 -10.78
C GLY A 221 48.53 32.13 -9.75
N SER A 222 48.32 32.40 -8.46
CA SER A 222 48.12 31.36 -7.46
C SER A 222 46.75 30.69 -7.63
N SER A 223 46.64 29.40 -7.35
CA SER A 223 45.33 28.71 -7.30
C SER A 223 44.92 28.49 -5.85
N ARG A 224 43.74 28.99 -5.47
CA ARG A 224 43.11 28.68 -4.18
C ARG A 224 42.11 27.57 -4.35
N THR A 225 42.14 26.61 -3.44
CA THR A 225 41.23 25.47 -3.45
C THR A 225 40.30 25.59 -2.25
N GLU A 226 39.00 25.51 -2.49
CA GLU A 226 37.97 25.52 -1.45
C GLU A 226 37.13 24.24 -1.52
N HIS A 227 36.90 23.62 -0.38
CA HIS A 227 36.01 22.47 -0.30
C HIS A 227 34.61 22.93 0.11
N SER A 228 33.58 22.45 -0.56
CA SER A 228 32.18 22.75 -0.25
C SER A 228 31.30 21.52 -0.35
N LEU A 229 30.31 21.46 0.53
CA LEU A 229 29.26 20.44 0.49
C LEU A 229 28.30 20.75 -0.65
N VAL A 230 28.00 19.72 -1.42
CA VAL A 230 27.19 19.79 -2.63
C VAL A 230 26.27 18.60 -2.68
N TRP A 231 25.09 18.79 -3.24
CA TRP A 231 23.98 17.84 -3.14
C TRP A 231 23.94 16.92 -4.36
N THR A 232 23.56 15.66 -4.12
CA THR A 232 23.15 14.75 -5.19
C THR A 232 21.68 14.99 -5.53
N GLU A 233 21.16 14.40 -6.60
CA GLU A 233 19.72 14.45 -6.88
C GLU A 233 18.89 13.83 -5.75
N ALA A 234 19.36 12.75 -5.12
CA ALA A 234 18.73 12.20 -3.91
C ALA A 234 18.74 13.21 -2.75
N GLY A 235 19.80 14.01 -2.62
CA GLY A 235 19.85 15.11 -1.65
C GLY A 235 18.90 16.25 -1.98
N ARG A 236 18.75 16.60 -3.26
CA ARG A 236 17.78 17.58 -3.74
C ARG A 236 16.34 17.11 -3.46
N GLU A 237 16.01 15.86 -3.75
CA GLU A 237 14.69 15.28 -3.44
C GLU A 237 14.40 15.28 -1.93
N LEU A 238 15.39 14.94 -1.10
CA LEU A 238 15.29 15.07 0.36
C LEU A 238 14.99 16.51 0.77
N ILE A 239 15.67 17.50 0.19
CA ILE A 239 15.43 18.91 0.50
C ILE A 239 14.00 19.31 0.08
N HIS A 240 13.59 18.98 -1.14
CA HIS A 240 12.24 19.31 -1.64
C HIS A 240 11.15 18.68 -0.77
N SER A 241 11.27 17.40 -0.40
CA SER A 241 10.30 16.70 0.47
C SER A 241 10.23 17.28 1.89
N LEU A 242 11.36 17.71 2.46
CA LEU A 242 11.40 18.31 3.81
C LEU A 242 10.76 19.71 3.88
N LEU A 243 10.67 20.40 2.74
CA LEU A 243 10.21 21.79 2.65
C LEU A 243 8.82 21.91 2.03
N ASN A 244 8.50 21.05 1.05
CA ASN A 244 7.23 20.99 0.34
C ASN A 244 6.72 19.53 0.29
N PRO A 245 6.09 19.02 1.37
CA PRO A 245 5.60 17.64 1.42
C PRO A 245 4.55 17.30 0.34
N ALA A 246 3.92 18.30 -0.27
CA ALA A 246 2.96 18.14 -1.37
C ALA A 246 3.59 17.90 -2.76
N MET A 247 4.92 18.04 -2.92
CA MET A 247 5.63 17.82 -4.20
C MET A 247 6.37 16.47 -4.28
N THR A 248 6.22 15.60 -3.27
CA THR A 248 6.84 14.27 -3.28
C THR A 248 6.15 13.40 -4.34
N PRO A 249 6.86 12.83 -5.34
CA PRO A 249 6.31 11.73 -6.12
C PRO A 249 6.03 10.59 -5.14
N ALA A 250 4.83 10.01 -5.21
CA ALA A 250 4.40 8.93 -4.33
C ALA A 250 5.51 7.85 -4.26
N ALA A 251 6.11 7.70 -3.08
CA ALA A 251 7.15 6.73 -2.82
C ALA A 251 6.62 5.32 -3.15
N GLN A 252 7.15 4.73 -4.23
CA GLN A 252 7.06 3.30 -4.46
C GLN A 252 7.92 2.61 -3.41
N SER A 253 7.27 2.07 -2.38
CA SER A 253 7.85 1.13 -1.44
C SER A 253 8.14 -0.19 -2.17
N VAL A 254 9.31 -0.30 -2.79
CA VAL A 254 9.88 -1.61 -3.15
C VAL A 254 10.58 -2.16 -1.92
N GLN A 255 9.95 -3.17 -1.33
CA GLN A 255 10.54 -4.03 -0.31
C GLN A 255 11.82 -4.67 -0.87
N LEU A 256 12.97 -4.32 -0.29
CA LEU A 256 14.18 -5.13 -0.37
C LEU A 256 13.92 -6.41 0.44
N ALA A 257 13.50 -7.45 -0.27
CA ALA A 257 13.60 -8.82 0.22
C ALA A 257 15.09 -9.22 0.20
N THR A 258 15.57 -9.56 1.39
CA THR A 258 16.74 -10.39 1.66
C THR A 258 16.90 -11.55 0.67
N ALA A 259 18.09 -11.65 0.09
CA ALA A 259 18.77 -12.90 -0.24
C ALA A 259 20.28 -12.67 -0.04
#